data_AF-A0A1H0JFN8-F1
#
_entry.id   AF-A0A1H0JFN8-F1
#
_cell.length_a   1.000
_cell.length_b   1.000
_cell.length_c   1.000
_cell.angle_alpha   90.00
_cell.angle_beta   90.00
_cell.angle_gamma   90.00
#
_symmetry.space_group_name_H-M   'P 1'
#
loop_
_entity.id
_entity.type
_entity.pdbx_description
1 polymer ?
#
loop_
_entity_poly.entity_id
_entity_poly.type
_entity_poly.pdbx_seq_one_letter_code
_entity_poly.pdbx_strand_id
1 'polypeptide(L)'
;MLGLEPGEQRVAIGGLPMSLHPDSVRVNGRGPATVLGVDVRAEHHPRTPDGVVAELEEQRDLIRRALDEIGDKETVLAARADMVTNLGKHAGGTFAKALAREQTDPARVASVSDELARQLASVLADQRDLASARRKVQEEHDEIERKLNDRYGHRAPDRMAVDVDVEVAEAGDLEFEVSYLVHGGNWESRYDVRLSEGSLAVTWFGLVTQHTGEDWPECDLRLSTAQPTDGLNVPELSPWYVDVLRPIAPKMARGGGYGAAMDAAPGGSMPMPAMAAAAPAMDERYAVVEQGATSATYRPARPIAVPADGTAHRTTVAAFDLPAETDHVTVPVRGPEAYLRATVTNTSEHTLRPGRASIFHDTEFVGATDLEPWAPGEEVELTLGVDERIRVERELVRRSAGKAVLGGTRRQEAAYRIKVGNFGPRAARVTVIDQVPVSRSESIIVREVTLRPDPAERTELGEVTWKLDLAPGKSTEIDLGFRLDIAKGVEMSGWRD
;
A
#
# COMPACT_ATOMS: atom_id res chain seq x y z
N MET A 1 39.93 14.34 10.13
CA MET A 1 41.19 14.97 10.56
C MET A 1 42.32 14.14 10.01
N LEU A 2 43.12 14.70 9.10
CA LEU A 2 44.25 14.05 8.45
C LEU A 2 45.46 14.99 8.54
N GLY A 3 46.57 14.52 9.10
CA GLY A 3 47.84 15.24 9.08
C GLY A 3 48.51 15.04 7.73
N LEU A 4 48.63 16.11 6.93
CA LEU A 4 49.25 16.06 5.60
C LEU A 4 50.54 16.87 5.56
N GLU A 5 51.51 16.37 4.79
CA GLU A 5 52.78 17.05 4.49
C GLU A 5 52.61 18.14 3.40
N PRO A 6 53.48 19.16 3.32
CA PRO A 6 53.37 20.23 2.33
C PRO A 6 53.47 19.74 0.87
N GLY A 7 52.71 20.37 -0.02
CA GLY A 7 52.65 20.07 -1.47
C GLY A 7 51.27 19.66 -1.97
N GLU A 8 51.18 19.32 -3.26
CA GLU A 8 49.96 18.76 -3.88
C GLU A 8 49.73 17.32 -3.40
N GLN A 9 48.54 17.04 -2.85
CA GLN A 9 48.13 15.71 -2.39
C GLN A 9 46.68 15.42 -2.78
N ARG A 10 46.38 14.14 -3.03
CA ARG A 10 45.02 13.65 -3.30
C ARG A 10 44.50 12.89 -2.09
N VAL A 11 43.37 13.35 -1.54
CA VAL A 11 42.67 12.72 -0.42
C VAL A 11 41.45 11.99 -0.94
N ALA A 12 41.44 10.65 -0.87
CA ALA A 12 40.28 9.85 -1.25
C ALA A 12 39.36 9.59 -0.04
N ILE A 13 38.10 10.01 -0.14
CA ILE A 13 37.04 9.76 0.83
C ILE A 13 36.13 8.66 0.24
N GLY A 14 36.45 7.40 0.55
CA GLY A 14 35.76 6.21 0.06
C GLY A 14 34.60 5.74 0.95
N GLY A 15 33.91 4.69 0.51
CA GLY A 15 32.82 4.06 1.26
C GLY A 15 31.45 4.75 1.16
N LEU A 16 31.30 5.72 0.25
CA LEU A 16 30.05 6.48 0.08
C LEU A 16 28.98 5.65 -0.65
N PRO A 17 27.68 5.96 -0.47
CA PRO A 17 26.58 5.20 -1.08
C PRO A 17 26.52 5.35 -2.61
N MET A 18 26.15 4.27 -3.30
CA MET A 18 26.00 4.25 -4.77
C MET A 18 24.83 5.11 -5.29
N SER A 19 23.88 5.48 -4.43
CA SER A 19 22.75 6.36 -4.75
C SER A 19 23.03 7.85 -4.53
N LEU A 20 24.27 8.21 -4.22
CA LEU A 20 24.78 9.59 -4.16
C LEU A 20 24.64 10.28 -5.53
N HIS A 21 24.10 11.50 -5.55
CA HIS A 21 24.02 12.31 -6.78
C HIS A 21 25.36 13.04 -7.02
N PRO A 22 26.14 12.73 -8.09
CA PRO A 22 27.49 13.28 -8.25
C PRO A 22 27.54 14.82 -8.26
N ASP A 23 26.65 15.47 -9.00
CA ASP A 23 26.61 16.94 -9.11
C ASP A 23 26.19 17.66 -7.81
N SER A 24 25.80 16.92 -6.77
CA SER A 24 25.43 17.49 -5.46
C SER A 24 26.60 17.58 -4.48
N VAL A 25 27.73 16.94 -4.77
CA VAL A 25 28.87 16.85 -3.86
C VAL A 25 29.49 18.22 -3.64
N ARG A 26 29.64 18.59 -2.37
CA ARG A 26 30.36 19.79 -1.92
C ARG A 26 31.35 19.40 -0.84
N VAL A 27 32.58 19.89 -0.97
CA VAL A 27 33.64 19.67 0.02
C VAL A 27 34.05 21.02 0.59
N ASN A 28 33.89 21.19 1.89
CA ASN A 28 34.46 22.31 2.65
C ASN A 28 35.67 21.81 3.43
N GLY A 29 36.76 22.58 3.44
CA GLY A 29 37.98 22.27 4.20
C GLY A 29 38.26 23.29 5.30
N ARG A 30 38.90 22.86 6.39
CA ARG A 30 39.50 23.72 7.41
C ARG A 30 40.94 23.29 7.67
N GLY A 31 41.88 24.24 7.58
CA GLY A 31 43.31 24.07 7.82
C GLY A 31 44.18 24.81 6.79
N PRO A 32 45.51 24.62 6.80
CA PRO A 32 46.46 25.34 5.96
C PRO A 32 46.59 24.73 4.54
N ALA A 33 45.47 24.49 3.85
CA ALA A 33 45.47 23.95 2.50
C ALA A 33 44.37 24.55 1.61
N THR A 34 44.61 24.56 0.30
CA THR A 34 43.66 25.01 -0.72
C THR A 34 43.09 23.81 -1.47
N VAL A 35 41.77 23.72 -1.65
CA VAL A 35 41.14 22.70 -2.50
C VAL A 35 41.31 23.10 -3.97
N LEU A 36 41.97 22.26 -4.75
CA LEU A 36 42.23 22.46 -6.19
C LEU A 36 41.13 21.85 -7.06
N GLY A 37 40.56 20.73 -6.63
CA GLY A 37 39.55 19.97 -7.38
C GLY A 37 38.82 18.94 -6.52
N VAL A 38 37.63 18.55 -6.96
CA VAL A 38 36.79 17.51 -6.35
C VAL A 38 36.27 16.64 -7.48
N ASP A 39 36.72 15.39 -7.54
CA ASP A 39 36.27 14.38 -8.50
C ASP A 39 35.46 13.29 -7.79
N VAL A 40 34.36 12.87 -8.40
CA VAL A 40 33.53 11.76 -7.91
C VAL A 40 33.78 10.53 -8.77
N ARG A 41 34.24 9.43 -8.18
CA ARG A 41 34.47 8.16 -8.90
C ARG A 41 33.73 7.00 -8.24
N ALA A 42 33.35 6.03 -9.07
CA ALA A 42 32.95 4.72 -8.56
C ALA A 42 34.18 4.05 -7.94
N GLU A 43 34.05 3.58 -6.70
CA GLU A 43 35.01 2.70 -6.08
C GLU A 43 34.56 1.25 -6.29
N HIS A 44 35.50 0.42 -6.70
CA HIS A 44 35.31 -1.02 -6.65
C HIS A 44 36.08 -1.52 -5.44
N HIS A 45 35.42 -2.23 -4.52
CA HIS A 45 36.12 -3.04 -3.54
C HIS A 45 36.36 -4.47 -4.09
N PRO A 46 37.55 -4.80 -4.64
CA PRO A 46 37.87 -6.14 -5.11
C PRO A 46 38.19 -7.10 -3.94
N ARG A 47 37.24 -7.31 -3.03
CA ARG A 47 37.25 -8.36 -2.00
C ARG A 47 35.82 -8.87 -1.82
N THR A 48 35.59 -10.18 -1.80
CA THR A 48 36.30 -11.13 -0.93
C THR A 48 36.86 -12.37 -1.63
N PRO A 49 38.00 -12.92 -1.15
CA PRO A 49 38.43 -14.28 -1.44
C PRO A 49 37.59 -15.26 -0.61
N ASP A 50 36.33 -15.39 -0.96
CA ASP A 50 35.34 -16.13 -0.18
C ASP A 50 35.30 -17.59 -0.62
N GLY A 51 36.00 -18.48 0.10
CA GLY A 51 36.05 -19.91 -0.22
C GLY A 51 34.66 -20.56 -0.28
N VAL A 52 33.69 -19.97 0.41
CA VAL A 52 32.27 -20.37 0.39
C VAL A 52 31.61 -20.13 -0.97
N VAL A 53 32.03 -19.13 -1.75
CA VAL A 53 31.50 -18.92 -3.13
C VAL A 53 32.05 -19.98 -4.07
N ALA A 54 33.34 -20.32 -3.98
CA ALA A 54 33.92 -21.43 -4.75
C ALA A 54 33.27 -22.77 -4.39
N GLU A 55 32.98 -23.01 -3.11
CA GLU A 55 32.25 -24.19 -2.64
C GLU A 55 30.81 -24.23 -3.19
N LEU A 56 30.08 -23.11 -3.20
CA LEU A 56 28.74 -23.01 -3.79
C LEU A 56 28.75 -23.20 -5.32
N GLU A 57 29.76 -22.68 -6.02
CA GLU A 57 29.95 -22.92 -7.46
C GLU A 57 30.23 -24.41 -7.76
N GLU A 58 31.07 -25.09 -6.95
CA GLU A 58 31.33 -26.53 -7.08
C GLU A 58 30.07 -27.37 -6.77
N GLN A 59 29.31 -27.00 -5.72
CA GLN A 59 28.04 -27.65 -5.38
C GLN A 59 27.00 -27.49 -6.49
N ARG A 60 26.85 -26.30 -7.09
CA ARG A 60 25.99 -26.07 -8.26
C ARG A 60 26.39 -26.99 -9.42
N ASP A 61 27.68 -27.10 -9.71
CA ASP A 61 28.18 -27.88 -10.85
C ASP A 61 28.09 -29.41 -10.61
N LEU A 62 28.08 -29.86 -9.34
CA LEU A 62 27.72 -31.23 -8.96
C LEU A 62 26.22 -31.50 -9.17
N ILE A 63 25.36 -30.59 -8.71
CA ILE A 63 23.90 -30.72 -8.80
C ILE A 63 23.41 -30.63 -10.25
N ARG A 64 24.01 -29.76 -11.09
CA ARG A 64 23.73 -29.70 -12.53
C ARG A 64 24.01 -31.03 -13.22
N ARG A 65 25.16 -31.66 -12.93
CA ARG A 65 25.48 -33.01 -13.44
C ARG A 65 24.47 -34.07 -12.99
N ALA A 66 23.93 -33.97 -11.78
CA ALA A 66 22.86 -34.86 -11.32
C ALA A 66 21.53 -34.63 -12.05
N LEU A 67 21.18 -33.38 -12.37
CA LEU A 67 20.01 -33.04 -13.21
C LEU A 67 20.19 -33.56 -14.65
N ASP A 68 21.38 -33.44 -15.23
CA ASP A 68 21.71 -33.97 -16.55
C ASP A 68 21.55 -35.52 -16.58
N GLU A 69 22.12 -36.23 -15.59
CA GLU A 69 21.97 -37.68 -15.47
C GLU A 69 20.51 -38.13 -15.27
N ILE A 70 19.71 -37.31 -14.58
CA ILE A 70 18.26 -37.54 -14.44
C ILE A 70 17.54 -37.31 -15.79
N GLY A 71 17.88 -36.27 -16.55
CA GLY A 71 17.33 -36.01 -17.88
C GLY A 71 17.65 -37.10 -18.91
N ASP A 72 18.85 -37.65 -18.88
CA ASP A 72 19.24 -38.82 -19.68
C ASP A 72 18.37 -40.05 -19.34
N LYS A 73 18.16 -40.32 -18.04
CA LYS A 73 17.27 -41.41 -17.58
C LYS A 73 15.81 -41.18 -17.98
N GLU A 74 15.31 -39.95 -17.89
CA GLU A 74 13.94 -39.60 -18.33
C GLU A 74 13.78 -39.88 -19.84
N THR A 75 14.79 -39.52 -20.64
CA THR A 75 14.83 -39.76 -22.09
C THR A 75 14.82 -41.26 -22.43
N VAL A 76 15.64 -42.07 -21.73
CA VAL A 76 15.66 -43.54 -21.90
C VAL A 76 14.32 -44.18 -21.53
N LEU A 77 13.71 -43.76 -20.41
CA LEU A 77 12.40 -44.30 -19.98
C LEU A 77 11.27 -43.87 -20.93
N ALA A 78 11.28 -42.64 -21.45
CA ALA A 78 10.32 -42.19 -22.45
C ALA A 78 10.41 -43.04 -23.73
N ALA A 79 11.62 -43.23 -24.28
CA ALA A 79 11.84 -44.08 -25.45
C ALA A 79 11.38 -45.54 -25.21
N ARG A 80 11.57 -46.06 -23.99
CA ARG A 80 11.10 -47.40 -23.59
C ARG A 80 9.57 -47.48 -23.48
N ALA A 81 8.92 -46.45 -22.94
CA ALA A 81 7.46 -46.36 -22.87
C ALA A 81 6.83 -46.33 -24.28
N ASP A 82 7.41 -45.55 -25.19
CA ASP A 82 6.99 -45.48 -26.59
C ASP A 82 7.21 -46.82 -27.31
N MET A 83 8.35 -47.49 -27.08
CA MET A 83 8.63 -48.82 -27.65
C MET A 83 7.59 -49.85 -27.20
N VAL A 84 7.31 -49.96 -25.89
CA VAL A 84 6.30 -50.90 -25.34
C VAL A 84 4.90 -50.57 -25.86
N THR A 85 4.54 -49.28 -25.92
CA THR A 85 3.26 -48.81 -26.46
C THR A 85 3.09 -49.16 -27.94
N ASN A 86 4.13 -48.96 -28.74
CA ASN A 86 4.11 -49.27 -30.17
C ASN A 86 4.11 -50.78 -30.43
N LEU A 87 4.85 -51.56 -29.63
CA LEU A 87 4.76 -53.03 -29.66
C LEU A 87 3.34 -53.50 -29.35
N GLY A 88 2.68 -52.95 -28.32
CA GLY A 88 1.28 -53.26 -27.99
C GLY A 88 0.31 -52.99 -29.14
N LYS A 89 0.43 -51.82 -29.81
CA LYS A 89 -0.39 -51.47 -30.98
C LYS A 89 -0.22 -52.47 -32.15
N HIS A 90 1.03 -52.81 -32.49
CA HIS A 90 1.32 -53.75 -33.60
C HIS A 90 0.95 -55.20 -33.27
N ALA A 91 1.20 -55.62 -32.02
CA ALA A 91 0.83 -56.95 -31.54
C ALA A 91 -0.68 -57.13 -31.51
N GLY A 92 -1.44 -56.16 -30.96
CA GLY A 92 -2.91 -56.22 -30.91
C GLY A 92 -3.56 -56.36 -32.30
N GLY A 93 -3.11 -55.58 -33.29
CA GLY A 93 -3.59 -55.70 -34.67
C GLY A 93 -3.23 -57.02 -35.37
N THR A 94 -2.18 -57.70 -34.91
CA THR A 94 -1.74 -59.01 -35.42
C THR A 94 -2.49 -60.15 -34.72
N PHE A 95 -2.59 -60.12 -33.40
CA PHE A 95 -3.32 -61.10 -32.60
C PHE A 95 -4.82 -61.10 -32.90
N ALA A 96 -5.45 -59.93 -33.11
CA ALA A 96 -6.86 -59.87 -33.51
C ALA A 96 -7.13 -60.62 -34.84
N LYS A 97 -6.21 -60.51 -35.82
CA LYS A 97 -6.31 -61.23 -37.10
C LYS A 97 -6.04 -62.73 -36.98
N ALA A 98 -5.13 -63.13 -36.09
CA ALA A 98 -4.84 -64.55 -35.84
C ALA A 98 -5.96 -65.25 -35.06
N LEU A 99 -6.53 -64.56 -34.07
CA LEU A 99 -7.66 -65.05 -33.25
C LEU A 99 -8.93 -65.21 -34.09
N ALA A 100 -9.25 -64.23 -34.95
CA ALA A 100 -10.37 -64.31 -35.90
C ALA A 100 -10.21 -65.38 -36.99
N ARG A 101 -9.05 -66.06 -37.06
CA ARG A 101 -8.76 -67.18 -37.97
C ARG A 101 -8.52 -68.50 -37.22
N GLU A 102 -8.71 -68.54 -35.91
CA GLU A 102 -8.41 -69.68 -35.03
C GLU A 102 -6.93 -70.13 -35.07
N GLN A 103 -6.02 -69.24 -35.48
CA GLN A 103 -4.58 -69.53 -35.66
C GLN A 103 -3.74 -69.26 -34.41
N THR A 104 -4.35 -68.89 -33.28
CA THR A 104 -3.65 -68.61 -32.01
C THR A 104 -4.60 -68.81 -30.83
N ASP A 105 -4.07 -69.40 -29.75
CA ASP A 105 -4.75 -69.62 -28.47
C ASP A 105 -5.05 -68.27 -27.75
N PRO A 106 -6.31 -67.99 -27.35
CA PRO A 106 -6.67 -66.84 -26.53
C PRO A 106 -5.80 -66.66 -25.28
N ALA A 107 -5.44 -67.73 -24.58
CA ALA A 107 -4.63 -67.69 -23.37
C ALA A 107 -3.22 -67.15 -23.65
N ARG A 108 -2.66 -67.45 -24.83
CA ARG A 108 -1.36 -66.92 -25.27
C ARG A 108 -1.42 -65.42 -25.54
N VAL A 109 -2.51 -64.93 -26.15
CA VAL A 109 -2.71 -63.49 -26.40
C VAL A 109 -2.82 -62.73 -25.08
N ALA A 110 -3.58 -63.26 -24.11
CA ALA A 110 -3.68 -62.70 -22.76
C ALA A 110 -2.30 -62.59 -22.09
N SER A 111 -1.52 -63.68 -22.08
CA SER A 111 -0.20 -63.69 -21.42
C SER A 111 0.79 -62.64 -21.96
N VAL A 112 0.77 -62.36 -23.28
CA VAL A 112 1.61 -61.33 -23.90
C VAL A 112 1.10 -59.93 -23.59
N SER A 113 -0.24 -59.76 -23.54
CA SER A 113 -0.86 -58.48 -23.18
C SER A 113 -0.56 -58.11 -21.72
N ASP A 114 -0.63 -59.09 -20.82
CA ASP A 114 -0.31 -58.92 -19.38
C ASP A 114 1.17 -58.62 -19.14
N GLU A 115 2.08 -59.19 -19.94
CA GLU A 115 3.51 -58.87 -19.90
C GLU A 115 3.77 -57.43 -20.37
N LEU A 116 3.20 -57.01 -21.50
CA LEU A 116 3.33 -55.64 -21.99
C LEU A 116 2.72 -54.63 -21.01
N ALA A 117 1.58 -54.94 -20.40
CA ALA A 117 0.96 -54.12 -19.37
C ALA A 117 1.84 -54.00 -18.11
N ARG A 118 2.44 -55.10 -17.64
CA ARG A 118 3.40 -55.07 -16.51
C ARG A 118 4.65 -54.26 -16.84
N GLN A 119 5.21 -54.39 -18.04
CA GLN A 119 6.37 -53.61 -18.46
C GLN A 119 6.06 -52.11 -18.56
N LEU A 120 4.91 -51.74 -19.14
CA LEU A 120 4.47 -50.34 -19.19
C LEU A 120 4.20 -49.77 -17.80
N ALA A 121 3.57 -50.54 -16.91
CA ALA A 121 3.32 -50.14 -15.52
C ALA A 121 4.63 -49.89 -14.74
N SER A 122 5.66 -50.73 -14.97
CA SER A 122 7.01 -50.55 -14.40
C SER A 122 7.65 -49.25 -14.91
N VAL A 123 7.70 -49.04 -16.23
CA VAL A 123 8.32 -47.83 -16.81
C VAL A 123 7.60 -46.56 -16.35
N LEU A 124 6.27 -46.57 -16.25
CA LEU A 124 5.50 -45.46 -15.70
C LEU A 124 5.72 -45.25 -14.19
N ALA A 125 6.11 -46.29 -13.43
CA ALA A 125 6.53 -46.14 -12.04
C ALA A 125 7.92 -45.51 -11.95
N ASP A 126 8.89 -46.04 -12.69
CA ASP A 126 10.26 -45.52 -12.78
C ASP A 126 10.25 -44.02 -13.18
N GLN A 127 9.38 -43.62 -14.12
CA GLN A 127 9.20 -42.22 -14.51
C GLN A 127 8.63 -41.33 -13.39
N ARG A 128 7.71 -41.83 -12.55
CA ARG A 128 7.18 -41.06 -11.41
C ARG A 128 8.22 -40.88 -10.32
N ASP A 129 8.98 -41.92 -10.03
CA ASP A 129 10.06 -41.89 -9.03
C ASP A 129 11.17 -40.94 -9.48
N LEU A 130 11.55 -40.99 -10.77
CA LEU A 130 12.54 -40.10 -11.36
C LEU A 130 12.07 -38.64 -11.41
N ALA A 131 10.78 -38.38 -11.73
CA ALA A 131 10.21 -37.04 -11.66
C ALA A 131 10.15 -36.48 -10.22
N SER A 132 10.00 -37.35 -9.21
CA SER A 132 10.11 -36.97 -7.80
C SER A 132 11.55 -36.65 -7.41
N ALA A 133 12.53 -37.44 -7.86
CA ALA A 133 13.95 -37.17 -7.66
C ALA A 133 14.36 -35.85 -8.33
N ARG A 134 13.98 -35.62 -9.59
CA ARG A 134 14.26 -34.37 -10.33
C ARG A 134 13.78 -33.15 -9.58
N ARG A 135 12.58 -33.20 -8.99
CA ARG A 135 12.02 -32.08 -8.23
C ARG A 135 12.90 -31.69 -7.03
N LYS A 136 13.34 -32.67 -6.24
CA LYS A 136 14.20 -32.42 -5.07
C LYS A 136 15.54 -31.80 -5.47
N VAL A 137 16.19 -32.36 -6.50
CA VAL A 137 17.48 -31.85 -7.00
C VAL A 137 17.32 -30.45 -7.63
N GLN A 138 16.17 -30.15 -8.24
CA GLN A 138 15.86 -28.80 -8.72
C GLN A 138 15.62 -27.81 -7.57
N GLU A 139 14.91 -28.21 -6.50
CA GLU A 139 14.73 -27.39 -5.30
C GLU A 139 16.09 -27.04 -4.65
N GLU A 140 17.02 -27.99 -4.59
CA GLU A 140 18.40 -27.77 -4.13
C GLU A 140 19.20 -26.84 -5.08
N HIS A 141 19.09 -27.03 -6.40
CA HIS A 141 19.69 -26.15 -7.41
C HIS A 141 19.20 -24.70 -7.25
N ASP A 142 17.89 -24.50 -7.09
CA ASP A 142 17.27 -23.18 -7.02
C ASP A 142 17.52 -22.51 -5.64
N GLU A 143 17.87 -23.28 -4.60
CA GLU A 143 18.41 -22.73 -3.35
C GLU A 143 19.85 -22.24 -3.50
N ILE A 144 20.72 -23.00 -4.17
CA ILE A 144 22.11 -22.59 -4.41
C ILE A 144 22.19 -21.41 -5.38
N GLU A 145 21.39 -21.38 -6.45
CA GLU A 145 21.29 -20.24 -7.34
C GLU A 145 20.79 -18.98 -6.62
N ARG A 146 19.85 -19.07 -5.68
CA ARG A 146 19.48 -17.92 -4.83
C ARG A 146 20.66 -17.45 -3.97
N LYS A 147 21.32 -18.36 -3.24
CA LYS A 147 22.51 -18.04 -2.42
C LYS A 147 23.66 -17.43 -3.24
N LEU A 148 23.84 -17.88 -4.49
CA LEU A 148 24.83 -17.32 -5.41
C LEU A 148 24.39 -15.94 -5.92
N ASN A 149 23.13 -15.74 -6.30
CA ASN A 149 22.65 -14.44 -6.77
C ASN A 149 22.63 -13.37 -5.66
N ASP A 150 22.26 -13.73 -4.42
CA ASP A 150 22.35 -12.85 -3.25
C ASP A 150 23.80 -12.36 -3.04
N ARG A 151 24.81 -13.22 -3.29
CA ARG A 151 26.22 -12.85 -3.23
C ARG A 151 26.72 -12.12 -4.49
N TYR A 152 26.28 -12.51 -5.68
CA TYR A 152 26.68 -11.88 -6.94
C TYR A 152 26.07 -10.50 -7.18
N GLY A 153 24.98 -10.13 -6.48
CA GLY A 153 24.46 -8.77 -6.45
C GLY A 153 25.50 -7.70 -6.06
N HIS A 154 26.59 -8.13 -5.40
CA HIS A 154 27.72 -7.32 -4.97
C HIS A 154 28.85 -7.22 -6.04
N ARG A 155 28.61 -7.54 -7.31
CA ARG A 155 29.62 -7.45 -8.41
C ARG A 155 29.52 -6.20 -9.30
N ALA A 156 28.57 -5.31 -9.06
CA ALA A 156 28.64 -3.92 -9.53
C ALA A 156 29.67 -3.13 -8.68
N PRO A 157 30.12 -1.91 -9.07
CA PRO A 157 30.68 -0.99 -8.08
C PRO A 157 29.69 -0.84 -6.92
N ASP A 158 30.18 -1.09 -5.71
CA ASP A 158 29.40 -1.20 -4.48
C ASP A 158 29.45 0.09 -3.65
N ARG A 159 30.42 0.96 -3.93
CA ARG A 159 30.65 2.24 -3.25
C ARG A 159 31.09 3.34 -4.22
N MET A 160 30.88 4.58 -3.80
CA MET A 160 31.46 5.77 -4.42
C MET A 160 32.63 6.27 -3.57
N ALA A 161 33.55 6.99 -4.21
CA ALA A 161 34.60 7.75 -3.54
C ALA A 161 34.66 9.17 -4.09
N VAL A 162 34.92 10.13 -3.20
CA VAL A 162 35.23 11.52 -3.56
C VAL A 162 36.73 11.71 -3.41
N ASP A 163 37.43 11.95 -4.52
CA ASP A 163 38.82 12.33 -4.53
C ASP A 163 38.91 13.86 -4.45
N VAL A 164 39.58 14.38 -3.42
CA VAL A 164 39.80 15.80 -3.19
C VAL A 164 41.28 16.11 -3.43
N ASP A 165 41.58 16.91 -4.45
CA ASP A 165 42.93 17.41 -4.69
C ASP A 165 43.17 18.67 -3.87
N VAL A 166 44.24 18.68 -3.07
CA VAL A 166 44.59 19.78 -2.16
C VAL A 166 46.06 20.19 -2.28
N GLU A 167 46.31 21.49 -2.22
CA GLU A 167 47.66 22.06 -2.06
C GLU A 167 47.86 22.43 -0.59
N VAL A 168 48.74 21.71 0.11
CA VAL A 168 49.05 21.91 1.53
C VAL A 168 50.21 22.88 1.67
N ALA A 169 49.98 24.03 2.30
CA ALA A 169 51.00 25.08 2.43
C ALA A 169 51.98 24.82 3.59
N GLU A 170 51.48 24.30 4.70
CA GLU A 170 52.27 23.95 5.89
C GLU A 170 51.77 22.62 6.46
N ALA A 171 52.68 21.83 7.05
CA ALA A 171 52.32 20.53 7.64
C ALA A 171 51.32 20.73 8.78
N GLY A 172 50.15 20.08 8.70
CA GLY A 172 49.08 20.30 9.67
C GLY A 172 47.88 19.40 9.48
N ASP A 173 47.00 19.42 10.49
CA ASP A 173 45.75 18.67 10.48
C ASP A 173 44.69 19.37 9.62
N LEU A 174 44.11 18.61 8.70
CA LEU A 174 43.02 19.05 7.84
C LEU A 174 41.70 18.36 8.22
N GLU A 175 40.65 19.16 8.32
CA GLU A 175 39.27 18.72 8.52
C GLU A 175 38.49 18.96 7.22
N PHE A 176 37.79 17.92 6.74
CA PHE A 176 36.96 17.97 5.54
C PHE A 176 35.51 17.66 5.91
N GLU A 177 34.60 18.52 5.48
CA GLU A 177 33.16 18.33 5.56
C GLU A 177 32.64 18.07 4.14
N VAL A 178 32.12 16.87 3.90
CA VAL A 178 31.53 16.49 2.61
C VAL A 178 30.01 16.49 2.75
N SER A 179 29.33 17.27 1.92
CA SER A 179 27.88 17.31 1.80
C SER A 179 27.46 16.73 0.46
N TYR A 180 26.43 15.88 0.44
CA TYR A 180 25.88 15.27 -0.76
C TYR A 180 24.38 14.97 -0.61
N LEU A 181 23.69 14.85 -1.73
CA LEU A 181 22.34 14.32 -1.81
C LEU A 181 22.42 12.82 -2.12
N VAL A 182 21.57 12.03 -1.47
CA VAL A 182 21.50 10.57 -1.61
C VAL A 182 20.04 10.15 -1.83
N HIS A 183 19.82 9.25 -2.77
CA HIS A 183 18.50 8.69 -3.04
C HIS A 183 18.24 7.46 -2.18
N GLY A 184 16.96 7.24 -1.84
CA GLY A 184 16.51 6.07 -1.08
C GLY A 184 16.23 6.34 0.40
N GLY A 185 16.33 7.59 0.87
CA GLY A 185 15.73 8.03 2.13
C GLY A 185 14.34 8.61 1.92
N ASN A 186 13.37 8.25 2.76
CA ASN A 186 11.99 8.78 2.75
C ASN A 186 11.47 8.98 4.18
N TRP A 187 10.45 9.82 4.35
CA TRP A 187 9.68 9.86 5.57
C TRP A 187 8.18 10.14 5.35
N GLU A 188 7.33 9.44 6.09
CA GLU A 188 5.87 9.64 6.11
C GLU A 188 5.37 10.11 7.48
N SER A 189 4.23 10.81 7.50
CA SER A 189 3.60 11.29 8.73
C SER A 189 2.63 10.27 9.32
N ARG A 190 2.70 10.07 10.63
CA ARG A 190 1.78 9.25 11.43
C ARG A 190 1.31 10.05 12.64
N TYR A 191 0.08 9.82 13.06
CA TYR A 191 -0.50 10.52 14.19
C TYR A 191 -1.11 9.53 15.18
N ASP A 192 -0.95 9.79 16.47
CA ASP A 192 -1.83 9.21 17.49
C ASP A 192 -2.69 10.35 18.04
N VAL A 193 -4.01 10.20 17.91
CA VAL A 193 -5.03 11.17 18.31
C VAL A 193 -5.81 10.58 19.48
N ARG A 194 -5.72 11.21 20.66
CA ARG A 194 -6.37 10.75 21.88
C ARG A 194 -7.40 11.77 22.36
N LEU A 195 -8.65 11.37 22.50
CA LEU A 195 -9.69 12.20 23.10
C LEU A 195 -9.61 12.12 24.62
N SER A 196 -9.58 13.29 25.27
CA SER A 196 -9.64 13.47 26.73
C SER A 196 -10.49 14.70 27.07
N GLU A 197 -11.62 14.50 27.76
CA GLU A 197 -12.59 15.52 28.25
C GLU A 197 -12.50 16.93 27.61
N GLY A 198 -12.92 17.07 26.34
CA GLY A 198 -13.00 18.36 25.63
C GLY A 198 -11.73 18.78 24.88
N SER A 199 -10.71 17.93 24.83
CA SER A 199 -9.49 18.15 24.06
C SER A 199 -9.02 16.88 23.35
N LEU A 200 -8.34 17.07 22.22
CA LEU A 200 -7.63 16.03 21.48
C LEU A 200 -6.13 16.23 21.63
N ALA A 201 -5.48 15.33 22.35
CA ALA A 201 -4.05 15.22 22.40
C ALA A 201 -3.56 14.58 21.09
N VAL A 202 -2.85 15.34 20.27
CA VAL A 202 -2.29 14.89 18.98
C VAL A 202 -0.78 14.71 19.13
N THR A 203 -0.30 13.49 18.93
CA THR A 203 1.12 13.19 18.83
C THR A 203 1.46 12.92 17.37
N TRP A 204 2.32 13.76 16.79
CA TRP A 204 2.80 13.61 15.41
C TRP A 204 4.16 12.91 15.39
N PHE A 205 4.25 11.86 14.60
CA PHE A 205 5.47 11.11 14.34
C PHE A 205 5.88 11.19 12.87
N GLY A 206 7.19 11.18 12.63
CA GLY A 206 7.79 10.83 11.35
C GLY A 206 8.22 9.36 11.39
N LEU A 207 7.78 8.57 10.41
CA LEU A 207 8.39 7.27 10.12
C LEU A 207 9.45 7.49 9.04
N VAL A 208 10.71 7.21 9.38
CA VAL A 208 11.86 7.39 8.50
C VAL A 208 12.29 6.02 7.99
N THR A 209 12.32 5.85 6.68
CA THR A 209 12.77 4.62 6.01
C THR A 209 13.93 4.96 5.11
N GLN A 210 14.97 4.11 5.09
CA GLN A 210 16.10 4.33 4.20
C GLN A 210 16.71 3.04 3.66
N HIS A 211 17.12 3.07 2.40
CA HIS A 211 17.81 2.01 1.67
C HIS A 211 19.00 2.56 0.87
N THR A 212 19.66 3.59 1.41
CA THR A 212 20.80 4.29 0.76
C THR A 212 22.05 3.41 0.66
N GLY A 213 22.12 2.32 1.43
CA GLY A 213 23.29 1.45 1.54
C GLY A 213 24.34 1.94 2.54
N GLU A 214 24.10 3.06 3.22
CA GLU A 214 24.90 3.56 4.34
C GLU A 214 24.05 3.51 5.62
N ASP A 215 24.57 2.92 6.70
CA ASP A 215 23.89 2.95 8.00
C ASP A 215 24.06 4.33 8.64
N TRP A 216 22.95 5.00 8.97
CA TRP A 216 23.02 6.26 9.70
C TRP A 216 23.15 5.97 11.20
N PRO A 217 24.28 6.28 11.87
CA PRO A 217 24.41 6.18 13.32
C PRO A 217 23.57 7.26 14.02
N GLU A 218 23.66 7.36 15.35
CA GLU A 218 23.02 8.44 16.12
C GLU A 218 23.47 9.84 15.64
N CYS A 219 22.67 10.49 14.78
CA CYS A 219 23.02 11.74 14.09
C CYS A 219 22.00 12.87 14.32
N ASP A 220 22.35 14.11 13.93
CA ASP A 220 21.43 15.27 13.89
C ASP A 220 20.47 15.15 12.70
N LEU A 221 19.52 14.21 12.80
CA LEU A 221 18.50 14.01 11.77
C LEU A 221 17.62 15.26 11.63
N ARG A 222 17.29 15.64 10.39
CA ARG A 222 16.38 16.77 10.10
C ARG A 222 15.36 16.36 9.05
N LEU A 223 14.09 16.36 9.43
CA LEU A 223 12.97 16.02 8.56
C LEU A 223 12.46 17.30 7.89
N SER A 224 12.81 17.49 6.62
CA SER A 224 12.30 18.61 5.83
C SER A 224 10.98 18.26 5.16
N THR A 225 10.06 19.23 5.09
CA THR A 225 8.88 19.17 4.22
C THR A 225 9.16 19.71 2.81
N ALA A 226 10.35 20.27 2.56
CA ALA A 226 10.78 20.62 1.22
C ALA A 226 11.06 19.33 0.43
N GLN A 227 10.52 19.24 -0.78
CA GLN A 227 11.10 18.37 -1.80
C GLN A 227 12.25 19.15 -2.46
N PRO A 228 13.49 18.60 -2.50
CA PRO A 228 14.49 19.07 -3.43
C PRO A 228 13.98 18.79 -4.84
N THR A 229 13.55 19.83 -5.56
CA THR A 229 12.94 19.65 -6.88
C THR A 229 14.01 19.36 -7.94
N ASP A 230 14.18 18.08 -8.29
CA ASP A 230 14.87 17.69 -9.53
C ASP A 230 14.05 18.13 -10.74
N GLY A 231 14.27 19.38 -11.16
CA GLY A 231 13.62 20.00 -12.31
C GLY A 231 13.01 21.36 -11.99
N LEU A 232 13.79 22.43 -12.17
CA LEU A 232 13.30 23.83 -12.20
C LEU A 232 12.56 24.18 -13.52
N ASN A 233 12.13 23.18 -14.29
CA ASN A 233 11.45 23.37 -15.56
C ASN A 233 9.96 23.62 -15.31
N VAL A 234 9.50 24.84 -15.59
CA VAL A 234 8.06 25.15 -15.61
C VAL A 234 7.40 24.32 -16.72
N PRO A 235 6.39 23.49 -16.43
CA PRO A 235 5.72 22.70 -17.45
C PRO A 235 4.97 23.61 -18.43
N GLU A 236 5.31 23.52 -19.72
CA GLU A 236 4.63 24.30 -20.76
C GLU A 236 3.21 23.76 -21.03
N LEU A 237 2.24 24.67 -21.04
CA LEU A 237 0.84 24.36 -21.34
C LEU A 237 0.67 23.94 -22.81
N SER A 238 0.49 22.64 -23.03
CA SER A 238 0.05 22.12 -24.33
C SER A 238 -1.39 22.60 -24.64
N PRO A 239 -1.69 23.09 -25.86
CA PRO A 239 -3.04 23.55 -26.20
C PRO A 239 -4.08 22.44 -26.10
N TRP A 240 -5.12 22.67 -25.29
CA TRP A 240 -6.25 21.73 -25.18
C TRP A 240 -7.23 21.94 -26.34
N TYR A 241 -7.10 21.11 -27.37
CA TYR A 241 -8.05 21.07 -28.49
C TYR A 241 -9.30 20.26 -28.12
N VAL A 242 -10.48 20.82 -28.38
CA VAL A 242 -11.78 20.13 -28.32
C VAL A 242 -12.28 19.96 -29.75
N ASP A 243 -12.41 18.73 -30.22
CA ASP A 243 -12.85 18.39 -31.59
C ASP A 243 -14.16 17.58 -31.59
N VAL A 244 -14.88 17.61 -32.71
CA VAL A 244 -16.17 16.95 -32.90
C VAL A 244 -15.94 15.50 -33.32
N LEU A 245 -16.48 14.55 -32.54
CA LEU A 245 -16.35 13.11 -32.76
C LEU A 245 -16.91 12.68 -34.13
N ARG A 246 -16.05 12.48 -35.13
CA ARG A 246 -16.46 12.01 -36.47
C ARG A 246 -16.59 10.48 -36.49
N PRO A 247 -17.71 9.90 -36.93
CA PRO A 247 -17.88 8.45 -37.00
C PRO A 247 -16.93 7.79 -38.00
N ILE A 248 -16.26 6.71 -37.59
CA ILE A 248 -15.34 5.94 -38.43
C ILE A 248 -16.09 4.77 -39.09
N ALA A 249 -15.88 4.54 -40.39
CA ALA A 249 -16.49 3.43 -41.12
C ALA A 249 -15.89 2.06 -40.72
N PRO A 250 -16.70 0.99 -40.60
CA PRO A 250 -16.23 -0.30 -40.08
C PRO A 250 -15.35 -1.07 -41.08
N LYS A 251 -14.21 -1.59 -40.59
CA LYS A 251 -13.39 -2.59 -41.28
C LYS A 251 -13.43 -3.94 -40.54
N MET A 252 -13.43 -5.03 -41.30
CA MET A 252 -13.55 -6.39 -40.77
C MET A 252 -12.33 -6.84 -39.96
N ALA A 253 -12.57 -7.63 -38.92
CA ALA A 253 -11.56 -8.12 -37.99
C ALA A 253 -10.83 -9.38 -38.50
N ARG A 254 -9.52 -9.45 -38.25
CA ARG A 254 -8.78 -10.71 -38.15
C ARG A 254 -7.88 -10.62 -36.92
N GLY A 255 -8.27 -11.35 -35.86
CA GLY A 255 -7.67 -11.21 -34.53
C GLY A 255 -6.46 -12.12 -34.30
N GLY A 256 -5.68 -11.77 -33.29
CA GLY A 256 -4.58 -12.58 -32.74
C GLY A 256 -3.48 -11.70 -32.15
N GLY A 257 -3.22 -11.85 -30.84
CA GLY A 257 -2.05 -11.25 -30.16
C GLY A 257 -2.35 -10.02 -29.30
N TYR A 258 -2.37 -10.24 -27.99
CA TYR A 258 -2.42 -9.23 -26.92
C TYR A 258 -1.17 -8.33 -26.88
N GLY A 259 -1.28 -7.09 -26.39
CA GLY A 259 -0.12 -6.27 -25.97
C GLY A 259 -0.35 -4.75 -25.90
N ALA A 260 0.07 -4.09 -24.81
CA ALA A 260 -0.17 -2.66 -24.50
C ALA A 260 0.79 -2.20 -23.37
N ALA A 261 1.06 -0.91 -23.08
CA ALA A 261 0.70 0.36 -23.72
C ALA A 261 1.63 1.52 -23.28
N MET A 262 1.72 2.57 -24.12
CA MET A 262 2.06 3.97 -23.78
C MET A 262 3.46 4.34 -23.21
N ASP A 263 3.63 5.66 -23.01
CA ASP A 263 4.88 6.43 -22.96
C ASP A 263 5.67 6.44 -21.64
N ALA A 264 6.91 6.97 -21.77
CA ALA A 264 7.74 7.73 -20.83
C ALA A 264 7.58 7.57 -19.29
N ALA A 265 8.72 7.32 -18.66
CA ALA A 265 8.97 7.37 -17.22
C ALA A 265 9.14 8.84 -16.70
N PRO A 266 9.45 9.10 -15.40
CA PRO A 266 9.64 8.15 -14.29
C PRO A 266 8.92 8.52 -12.97
N GLY A 267 8.95 7.61 -11.98
CA GLY A 267 8.61 7.92 -10.58
C GLY A 267 8.23 6.71 -9.72
N GLY A 268 9.14 6.25 -8.86
CA GLY A 268 8.79 5.43 -7.68
C GLY A 268 8.34 6.34 -6.52
N SER A 269 7.93 5.85 -5.35
CA SER A 269 7.75 4.46 -4.87
C SER A 269 6.83 4.46 -3.63
N MET A 270 6.12 3.36 -3.38
CA MET A 270 5.33 3.08 -2.15
C MET A 270 6.23 2.28 -1.15
N PRO A 271 5.87 1.97 0.12
CA PRO A 271 4.59 2.14 0.86
C PRO A 271 4.79 2.68 2.34
N MET A 272 3.75 3.01 3.16
CA MET A 272 3.11 2.23 4.28
C MET A 272 4.03 1.57 5.35
N PRO A 273 3.56 1.25 6.60
CA PRO A 273 2.62 1.95 7.50
C PRO A 273 2.97 1.89 9.03
N ALA A 274 2.02 2.34 9.89
CA ALA A 274 1.71 1.87 11.27
C ALA A 274 2.79 2.01 12.39
N MET A 275 2.63 2.93 13.37
CA MET A 275 1.85 2.84 14.63
C MET A 275 2.59 2.29 15.87
N ALA A 276 2.31 2.87 17.05
CA ALA A 276 2.40 2.32 18.42
C ALA A 276 3.69 1.59 18.91
N ALA A 277 4.05 1.53 20.18
CA ALA A 277 3.84 2.44 21.31
C ALA A 277 5.02 2.27 22.28
N ALA A 278 5.28 3.25 23.15
CA ALA A 278 5.87 3.01 24.47
C ALA A 278 5.55 4.19 25.39
N ALA A 279 4.83 3.90 26.48
CA ALA A 279 4.83 4.72 27.71
C ALA A 279 6.23 4.58 28.39
N PRO A 280 6.67 5.47 29.32
CA PRO A 280 5.84 6.21 30.27
C PRO A 280 6.15 7.71 30.43
N ALA A 281 5.28 8.40 31.18
CA ALA A 281 5.33 9.84 31.40
C ALA A 281 6.53 10.30 32.26
N MET A 282 7.35 11.21 31.70
CA MET A 282 8.15 12.26 32.34
C MET A 282 8.51 13.30 31.26
N ASP A 283 8.71 14.57 31.63
CA ASP A 283 8.91 15.73 30.73
C ASP A 283 9.69 15.42 29.43
N GLU A 284 9.02 15.58 28.29
CA GLU A 284 9.64 15.47 26.98
C GLU A 284 10.19 16.82 26.50
N ARG A 285 11.33 16.80 25.81
CA ARG A 285 11.96 17.98 25.22
C ARG A 285 11.55 18.06 23.76
N TYR A 286 11.20 19.25 23.29
CA TYR A 286 10.62 19.47 21.97
C TYR A 286 11.66 19.69 20.87
N ALA A 287 11.23 19.51 19.62
CA ALA A 287 11.95 19.98 18.44
C ALA A 287 11.95 21.53 18.41
N VAL A 288 13.06 22.14 17.99
CA VAL A 288 13.09 23.58 17.65
C VAL A 288 12.73 23.73 16.18
N VAL A 289 11.67 24.48 15.88
CA VAL A 289 11.26 24.79 14.51
C VAL A 289 12.09 25.97 13.99
N GLU A 290 12.87 25.76 12.94
CA GLU A 290 13.42 26.84 12.11
C GLU A 290 12.51 27.02 10.90
N GLN A 291 11.71 28.09 10.89
CA GLN A 291 10.79 28.40 9.79
C GLN A 291 11.56 29.03 8.61
N GLY A 292 11.64 28.30 7.49
CA GLY A 292 12.06 28.84 6.20
C GLY A 292 10.84 29.34 5.40
N ALA A 293 11.03 30.35 4.55
CA ALA A 293 9.94 31.04 3.83
C ALA A 293 9.07 30.16 2.90
N THR A 294 9.43 28.90 2.67
CA THR A 294 8.71 27.94 1.81
C THR A 294 8.68 26.51 2.35
N SER A 295 9.26 26.22 3.52
CA SER A 295 9.30 24.86 4.09
C SER A 295 9.61 24.83 5.58
N ALA A 296 9.12 23.80 6.26
CA ALA A 296 9.43 23.52 7.66
C ALA A 296 10.51 22.43 7.75
N THR A 297 11.47 22.62 8.65
CA THR A 297 12.47 21.61 9.01
C THR A 297 12.27 21.23 10.47
N TYR A 298 11.99 19.95 10.72
CA TYR A 298 11.78 19.40 12.05
C TYR A 298 13.02 18.64 12.50
N ARG A 299 13.52 18.96 13.70
CA ARG A 299 14.65 18.27 14.34
C ARG A 299 14.14 17.40 15.48
N PRO A 300 14.11 16.06 15.35
CA PRO A 300 13.92 15.14 16.47
C PRO A 300 14.72 15.52 17.71
N ALA A 301 14.09 15.45 18.88
CA ALA A 301 14.71 15.86 20.15
C ALA A 301 15.78 14.89 20.68
N ARG A 302 15.95 13.73 20.05
CA ARG A 302 17.00 12.75 20.34
C ARG A 302 17.63 12.29 19.02
N PRO A 303 18.97 12.10 18.97
CA PRO A 303 19.60 11.35 17.90
C PRO A 303 18.96 9.97 17.75
N ILE A 304 18.82 9.50 16.52
CA ILE A 304 18.27 8.19 16.19
C ILE A 304 19.16 7.55 15.13
N ALA A 305 19.50 6.28 15.33
CA ALA A 305 20.16 5.47 14.31
C ALA A 305 19.11 4.89 13.35
N VAL A 306 19.41 4.93 12.05
CA VAL A 306 18.54 4.47 10.96
C VAL A 306 19.40 3.62 10.00
N PRO A 307 19.53 2.29 10.23
CA PRO A 307 20.23 1.38 9.35
C PRO A 307 19.64 1.32 7.93
N ALA A 308 20.43 0.84 6.97
CA ALA A 308 20.02 0.69 5.57
C ALA A 308 19.22 -0.62 5.32
N ASP A 309 18.37 -1.01 6.27
CA ASP A 309 17.60 -2.26 6.24
C ASP A 309 16.19 -2.11 5.63
N GLY A 310 15.80 -0.89 5.25
CA GLY A 310 14.48 -0.57 4.70
C GLY A 310 13.33 -0.58 5.72
N THR A 311 13.62 -0.76 7.02
CA THR A 311 12.59 -0.72 8.07
C THR A 311 12.22 0.72 8.45
N ALA A 312 11.06 0.89 9.10
CA ALA A 312 10.52 2.19 9.46
C ALA A 312 10.89 2.60 10.89
N HIS A 313 11.80 3.56 11.01
CA HIS A 313 12.25 4.12 12.28
C HIS A 313 11.34 5.28 12.70
N ARG A 314 10.62 5.12 13.81
CA ARG A 314 9.71 6.15 14.33
C ARG A 314 10.45 7.19 15.18
N THR A 315 10.24 8.46 14.87
CA THR A 315 10.59 9.58 15.74
C THR A 315 9.37 10.48 16.00
N THR A 316 9.29 11.05 17.21
CA THR A 316 8.32 12.13 17.50
C THR A 316 8.76 13.41 16.80
N VAL A 317 7.81 14.10 16.17
CA VAL A 317 7.98 15.41 15.53
C VAL A 317 7.45 16.51 16.44
N ALA A 318 6.22 16.36 16.91
CA ALA A 318 5.56 17.28 17.83
C ALA A 318 4.47 16.57 18.65
N ALA A 319 4.11 17.15 19.79
CA ALA A 319 2.96 16.74 20.59
C ALA A 319 2.27 18.00 21.11
N PHE A 320 0.95 18.10 20.93
CA PHE A 320 0.16 19.28 21.29
C PHE A 320 -1.32 18.90 21.51
N ASP A 321 -2.00 19.71 22.31
CA ASP A 321 -3.42 19.54 22.63
C ASP A 321 -4.27 20.54 21.85
N LEU A 322 -5.32 20.06 21.17
CA LEU A 322 -6.30 20.88 20.46
C LEU A 322 -7.62 20.90 21.25
N PRO A 323 -8.26 22.07 21.46
CA PRO A 323 -9.64 22.14 21.95
C PRO A 323 -10.60 21.48 20.95
N ALA A 324 -11.53 20.65 21.44
CA ALA A 324 -12.40 19.85 20.58
C ALA A 324 -13.86 19.86 21.06
N GLU A 325 -14.80 20.21 20.19
CA GLU A 325 -16.23 20.05 20.44
C GLU A 325 -16.69 18.67 19.92
N THR A 326 -17.26 17.84 20.80
CA THR A 326 -17.71 16.49 20.43
C THR A 326 -19.22 16.39 20.28
N ASP A 327 -19.69 15.78 19.19
CA ASP A 327 -21.07 15.33 19.02
C ASP A 327 -21.11 13.89 18.46
N HIS A 328 -22.31 13.34 18.27
CA HIS A 328 -22.50 12.05 17.63
C HIS A 328 -23.21 12.23 16.29
N VAL A 329 -22.79 11.52 15.25
CA VAL A 329 -23.47 11.49 13.94
C VAL A 329 -23.96 10.08 13.67
N THR A 330 -25.18 9.95 13.16
CA THR A 330 -25.72 8.66 12.68
C THR A 330 -26.43 8.83 11.34
N VAL A 331 -26.32 7.81 10.49
CA VAL A 331 -26.95 7.77 9.16
C VAL A 331 -27.81 6.50 9.07
N PRO A 332 -29.02 6.48 9.67
CA PRO A 332 -29.72 5.23 9.99
C PRO A 332 -30.14 4.39 8.77
N VAL A 333 -30.19 5.01 7.58
CA VAL A 333 -30.44 4.35 6.28
C VAL A 333 -29.21 3.61 5.73
N ARG A 334 -28.03 3.80 6.33
CA ARG A 334 -26.77 3.13 5.98
C ARG A 334 -26.38 2.06 7.00
N GLY A 335 -26.65 2.31 8.29
CA GLY A 335 -26.46 1.36 9.37
C GLY A 335 -26.92 1.93 10.72
N PRO A 336 -27.07 1.08 11.75
CA PRO A 336 -27.53 1.47 13.09
C PRO A 336 -26.44 2.14 13.96
N GLU A 337 -25.25 2.37 13.42
CA GLU A 337 -24.12 2.91 14.17
C GLU A 337 -24.28 4.42 14.44
N ALA A 338 -23.83 4.84 15.62
CA ALA A 338 -23.61 6.23 15.97
C ALA A 338 -22.10 6.46 16.11
N TYR A 339 -21.57 7.38 15.32
CA TYR A 339 -20.17 7.73 15.27
C TYR A 339 -19.91 8.92 16.19
N LEU A 340 -18.95 8.81 17.09
CA LEU A 340 -18.44 9.98 17.81
C LEU A 340 -17.64 10.83 16.82
N ARG A 341 -17.96 12.12 16.76
CA ARG A 341 -17.29 13.12 15.93
C ARG A 341 -16.74 14.22 16.80
N ALA A 342 -15.60 14.77 16.42
CA ALA A 342 -15.05 15.99 17.01
C ALA A 342 -14.87 17.05 15.93
N THR A 343 -15.40 18.24 16.16
CA THR A 343 -15.09 19.46 15.40
C THR A 343 -13.94 20.17 16.11
N VAL A 344 -12.88 20.47 15.36
CA VAL A 344 -11.59 20.85 15.92
C VAL A 344 -10.94 21.92 15.06
N THR A 345 -10.48 23.01 15.66
CA THR A 345 -9.61 23.98 14.97
C THR A 345 -8.15 23.66 15.28
N ASN A 346 -7.28 23.58 14.27
CA ASN A 346 -5.83 23.45 14.51
C ASN A 346 -5.30 24.76 15.08
N THR A 347 -5.08 24.79 16.39
CA THR A 347 -4.54 25.92 17.14
C THR A 347 -3.02 25.82 17.35
N SER A 348 -2.37 24.79 16.79
CA SER A 348 -0.91 24.65 16.80
C SER A 348 -0.26 25.53 15.73
N GLU A 349 1.05 25.73 15.82
CA GLU A 349 1.85 26.39 14.76
C GLU A 349 2.18 25.45 13.57
N HIS A 350 1.73 24.19 13.60
CA HIS A 350 2.12 23.17 12.63
C HIS A 350 1.05 22.95 11.57
N THR A 351 1.45 23.02 10.30
CA THR A 351 0.66 22.44 9.20
C THR A 351 0.83 20.93 9.21
N LEU A 352 -0.21 20.21 9.63
CA LEU A 352 -0.19 18.75 9.66
C LEU A 352 -0.29 18.23 8.22
N ARG A 353 0.61 17.31 7.87
CA ARG A 353 0.68 16.70 6.54
C ARG A 353 -0.30 15.52 6.44
N PRO A 354 -0.75 15.14 5.23
CA PRO A 354 -1.47 13.89 5.03
C PRO A 354 -0.75 12.70 5.67
N GLY A 355 -1.49 11.88 6.40
CA GLY A 355 -0.93 10.75 7.13
C GLY A 355 -1.98 10.02 7.95
N ARG A 356 -1.73 8.75 8.28
CA ARG A 356 -2.70 7.96 9.03
C ARG A 356 -2.69 8.35 10.51
N ALA A 357 -3.88 8.61 11.05
CA ALA A 357 -4.13 8.82 12.46
C ALA A 357 -4.74 7.58 13.13
N SER A 358 -4.10 7.14 14.20
CA SER A 358 -4.62 6.18 15.17
C SER A 358 -5.57 6.92 16.12
N ILE A 359 -6.77 6.42 16.34
CA ILE A 359 -7.72 7.01 17.29
C ILE A 359 -7.74 6.22 18.60
N PHE A 360 -7.59 6.94 19.70
CA PHE A 360 -7.68 6.41 21.05
C PHE A 360 -8.74 7.15 21.89
N HIS A 361 -9.51 6.39 22.67
CA HIS A 361 -10.30 6.91 23.79
C HIS A 361 -9.60 6.49 25.08
N ASP A 362 -9.19 7.45 25.90
CA ASP A 362 -8.31 7.22 27.06
C ASP A 362 -7.05 6.41 26.66
N THR A 363 -6.98 5.13 27.05
CA THR A 363 -5.87 4.21 26.71
C THR A 363 -6.23 3.16 25.66
N GLU A 364 -7.49 3.10 25.21
CA GLU A 364 -8.00 2.06 24.31
C GLU A 364 -7.96 2.51 22.84
N PHE A 365 -7.52 1.63 21.95
CA PHE A 365 -7.51 1.86 20.51
C PHE A 365 -8.89 1.59 19.91
N VAL A 366 -9.45 2.58 19.22
CA VAL A 366 -10.84 2.56 18.71
C VAL A 366 -10.88 2.37 17.20
N GLY A 367 -9.86 2.83 16.48
CA GLY A 367 -9.77 2.70 15.04
C GLY A 367 -8.66 3.54 14.44
N ALA A 368 -8.63 3.62 13.11
CA ALA A 368 -7.71 4.50 12.39
C ALA A 368 -8.45 5.22 11.27
N THR A 369 -8.10 6.48 11.06
CA THR A 369 -8.53 7.31 9.93
C THR A 369 -7.30 7.82 9.19
N ASP A 370 -7.46 8.28 7.96
CA ASP A 370 -6.43 9.08 7.31
C ASP A 370 -6.76 10.56 7.57
N LEU A 371 -5.75 11.36 7.92
CA LEU A 371 -5.86 12.82 8.00
C LEU A 371 -5.48 13.42 6.65
N GLU A 372 -6.28 14.38 6.21
CA GLU A 372 -5.98 15.28 5.10
C GLU A 372 -4.98 16.38 5.56
N PRO A 373 -4.47 17.26 4.66
CA PRO A 373 -3.68 18.41 5.11
C PRO A 373 -4.51 19.27 6.07
N TRP A 374 -3.92 19.69 7.19
CA TRP A 374 -4.64 20.48 8.20
C TRP A 374 -3.77 21.66 8.66
N ALA A 375 -4.07 22.85 8.14
CA ALA A 375 -3.30 24.07 8.36
C ALA A 375 -3.64 24.76 9.71
N PRO A 376 -2.73 25.58 10.26
CA PRO A 376 -3.04 26.42 11.41
C PRO A 376 -4.26 27.33 11.15
N GLY A 377 -5.21 27.33 12.07
CA GLY A 377 -6.48 28.07 11.99
C GLY A 377 -7.59 27.39 11.18
N GLU A 378 -7.33 26.25 10.55
CA GLU A 378 -8.34 25.48 9.81
C GLU A 378 -9.17 24.59 10.75
N GLU A 379 -10.48 24.50 10.50
CA GLU A 379 -11.42 23.65 11.24
C GLU A 379 -11.71 22.37 10.46
N VAL A 380 -11.60 21.22 11.14
CA VAL A 380 -11.81 19.89 10.57
C VAL A 380 -12.73 19.08 11.47
N GLU A 381 -13.61 18.30 10.85
CA GLU A 381 -14.43 17.28 11.53
C GLU A 381 -13.73 15.92 11.48
N LEU A 382 -13.41 15.35 12.65
CA LEU A 382 -12.78 14.05 12.79
C LEU A 382 -13.77 13.01 13.31
N THR A 383 -13.88 11.88 12.61
CA THR A 383 -14.61 10.71 13.11
C THR A 383 -13.73 9.91 14.06
N LEU A 384 -14.15 9.78 15.31
CA LEU A 384 -13.39 9.15 16.39
C LEU A 384 -13.82 7.69 16.67
N GLY A 385 -14.65 7.12 15.79
CA GLY A 385 -15.13 5.74 15.88
C GLY A 385 -16.58 5.61 16.35
N VAL A 386 -17.04 4.38 16.57
CA VAL A 386 -18.43 4.07 16.93
C VAL A 386 -18.60 4.12 18.45
N ASP A 387 -19.69 4.71 18.93
CA ASP A 387 -20.07 4.75 20.34
C ASP A 387 -21.35 3.94 20.59
N GLU A 388 -21.19 2.67 20.98
CA GLU A 388 -22.30 1.74 21.24
C GLU A 388 -23.26 2.17 22.37
N ARG A 389 -22.91 3.21 23.15
CA ARG A 389 -23.78 3.79 24.17
C ARG A 389 -24.91 4.61 23.54
N ILE A 390 -24.74 5.09 22.31
CA ILE A 390 -25.80 5.72 21.53
C ILE A 390 -26.37 4.67 20.58
N ARG A 391 -27.56 4.15 20.89
CA ARG A 391 -28.20 3.11 20.08
C ARG A 391 -29.22 3.72 19.13
N VAL A 392 -29.17 3.28 17.88
CA VAL A 392 -30.05 3.77 16.81
C VAL A 392 -30.77 2.61 16.14
N GLU A 393 -32.08 2.70 16.05
CA GLU A 393 -32.94 1.72 15.39
C GLU A 393 -33.76 2.42 14.31
N ARG A 394 -33.86 1.84 13.10
CA ARG A 394 -34.67 2.38 11.99
C ARG A 394 -35.69 1.33 11.53
N GLU A 395 -36.90 1.44 12.06
CA GLU A 395 -37.99 0.49 11.82
C GLU A 395 -38.89 0.94 10.66
N LEU A 396 -39.26 0.03 9.75
CA LEU A 396 -40.28 0.27 8.73
C LEU A 396 -41.68 0.04 9.33
N VAL A 397 -42.34 1.12 9.75
CA VAL A 397 -43.65 1.06 10.46
C VAL A 397 -44.83 0.89 9.50
N ARG A 398 -44.72 1.42 8.27
CA ARG A 398 -45.78 1.30 7.25
C ARG A 398 -45.17 1.20 5.85
N ARG A 399 -45.66 0.23 5.08
CA ARG A 399 -45.41 0.13 3.63
C ARG A 399 -46.73 -0.17 2.92
N SER A 400 -47.02 0.53 1.83
CA SER A 400 -48.19 0.24 1.01
C SER A 400 -47.89 0.48 -0.47
N ALA A 401 -48.24 -0.49 -1.32
CA ALA A 401 -48.26 -0.34 -2.77
C ALA A 401 -49.72 -0.40 -3.23
N GLY A 402 -50.32 0.76 -3.44
CA GLY A 402 -51.71 0.87 -3.89
C GLY A 402 -51.86 0.41 -5.34
N LYS A 403 -52.94 -0.33 -5.63
CA LYS A 403 -53.38 -0.58 -7.01
C LYS A 403 -53.71 0.75 -7.69
N ALA A 404 -53.62 0.78 -9.02
CA ALA A 404 -53.91 2.00 -9.79
C ALA A 404 -55.30 2.54 -9.47
N VAL A 405 -55.37 3.81 -9.08
CA VAL A 405 -56.61 4.51 -8.72
C VAL A 405 -57.32 4.97 -10.00
N LEU A 406 -58.60 5.38 -9.94
CA LEU A 406 -59.26 6.09 -11.04
C LEU A 406 -58.36 7.24 -11.55
N GLY A 407 -57.98 7.19 -12.82
CA GLY A 407 -56.95 8.05 -13.44
C GLY A 407 -55.66 7.33 -13.85
N GLY A 408 -55.41 6.12 -13.35
CA GLY A 408 -54.26 5.28 -13.73
C GLY A 408 -52.97 5.52 -12.95
N THR A 409 -52.97 6.48 -12.01
CA THR A 409 -51.84 6.73 -11.09
C THR A 409 -51.69 5.59 -10.09
N ARG A 410 -50.46 5.10 -9.91
CA ARG A 410 -50.08 4.13 -8.88
C ARG A 410 -49.54 4.90 -7.66
N ARG A 411 -49.98 4.54 -6.45
CA ARG A 411 -49.53 5.17 -5.20
C ARG A 411 -48.62 4.22 -4.43
N GLN A 412 -47.52 4.73 -3.89
CA GLN A 412 -46.60 3.96 -3.07
C GLN A 412 -46.20 4.76 -1.83
N GLU A 413 -46.44 4.21 -0.65
CA GLU A 413 -46.22 4.85 0.66
C GLU A 413 -45.16 4.08 1.45
N ALA A 414 -44.27 4.81 2.11
CA ALA A 414 -43.39 4.28 3.14
C ALA A 414 -43.38 5.24 4.34
N ALA A 415 -43.39 4.67 5.55
CA ALA A 415 -43.11 5.40 6.78
C ALA A 415 -42.21 4.57 7.70
N TYR A 416 -41.23 5.25 8.27
CA TYR A 416 -40.19 4.73 9.12
C TYR A 416 -40.23 5.44 10.47
N ARG A 417 -39.80 4.74 11.51
CA ARG A 417 -39.54 5.31 12.83
C ARG A 417 -38.08 5.08 13.19
N ILE A 418 -37.38 6.17 13.42
CA ILE A 418 -35.99 6.15 13.90
C ILE A 418 -36.06 6.35 15.42
N LYS A 419 -35.49 5.45 16.20
CA LYS A 419 -35.34 5.60 17.65
C LYS A 419 -33.88 5.83 17.95
N VAL A 420 -33.58 6.88 18.69
CA VAL A 420 -32.21 7.21 19.14
C VAL A 420 -32.22 7.24 20.65
N GLY A 421 -31.40 6.42 21.30
CA GLY A 421 -31.32 6.31 22.75
C GLY A 421 -29.91 6.51 23.28
N ASN A 422 -29.76 7.38 24.28
CA ASN A 422 -28.52 7.58 25.02
C ASN A 422 -28.50 6.67 26.27
N PHE A 423 -27.70 5.61 26.22
CA PHE A 423 -27.45 4.69 27.33
C PHE A 423 -26.14 4.98 28.08
N GLY A 424 -25.47 6.10 27.75
CA GLY A 424 -24.27 6.59 28.42
C GLY A 424 -24.56 7.39 29.69
N PRO A 425 -23.52 7.67 30.51
CA PRO A 425 -23.65 8.41 31.77
C PRO A 425 -23.67 9.94 31.60
N ARG A 426 -23.29 10.46 30.43
CA ARG A 426 -23.25 11.90 30.10
C ARG A 426 -24.36 12.23 29.10
N ALA A 427 -24.81 13.49 29.06
CA ALA A 427 -25.68 13.96 27.98
C ALA A 427 -24.94 13.93 26.64
N ALA A 428 -25.66 13.68 25.55
CA ALA A 428 -25.10 13.56 24.21
C ALA A 428 -25.92 14.38 23.21
N ARG A 429 -25.23 15.09 22.31
CA ARG A 429 -25.84 15.74 21.14
C ARG A 429 -25.73 14.79 19.96
N VAL A 430 -26.85 14.37 19.39
CA VAL A 430 -26.88 13.41 18.27
C VAL A 430 -27.46 14.07 17.03
N THR A 431 -26.64 14.19 16.00
CA THR A 431 -26.99 14.61 14.65
C THR A 431 -27.45 13.37 13.86
N VAL A 432 -28.73 13.31 13.53
CA VAL A 432 -29.36 12.22 12.77
C VAL A 432 -29.55 12.67 11.33
N ILE A 433 -28.98 11.94 10.37
CA ILE A 433 -29.09 12.23 8.94
C ILE A 433 -29.84 11.09 8.23
N ASP A 434 -30.95 11.39 7.58
CA ASP A 434 -31.68 10.45 6.72
C ASP A 434 -32.06 11.13 5.39
N GLN A 435 -32.81 10.45 4.54
CA GLN A 435 -33.18 10.93 3.21
C GLN A 435 -34.64 10.64 2.86
N VAL A 436 -35.32 11.67 2.33
CA VAL A 436 -36.58 11.53 1.60
C VAL A 436 -36.31 11.45 0.10
N PRO A 437 -37.11 10.70 -0.69
CA PRO A 437 -36.88 10.61 -2.13
C PRO A 437 -37.11 11.97 -2.79
N VAL A 438 -36.26 12.27 -3.78
CA VAL A 438 -36.44 13.40 -4.71
C VAL A 438 -36.72 12.86 -6.10
N SER A 439 -37.72 13.44 -6.77
CA SER A 439 -38.03 13.04 -8.13
C SER A 439 -37.11 13.72 -9.14
N ARG A 440 -36.66 12.94 -10.13
CA ARG A 440 -35.94 13.42 -11.32
C ARG A 440 -36.82 13.38 -12.58
N SER A 441 -38.13 13.23 -12.43
CA SER A 441 -39.09 13.15 -13.54
C SER A 441 -40.46 13.66 -13.12
N GLU A 442 -41.08 14.49 -13.96
CA GLU A 442 -42.45 14.99 -13.76
C GLU A 442 -43.49 13.87 -13.61
N SER A 443 -43.17 12.66 -14.08
CA SER A 443 -44.03 11.47 -13.99
C SER A 443 -44.04 10.80 -12.60
N ILE A 444 -43.20 11.23 -11.67
CA ILE A 444 -43.16 10.76 -10.29
C ILE A 444 -43.26 11.98 -9.38
N ILE A 445 -44.32 12.08 -8.57
CA ILE A 445 -44.55 13.22 -7.69
C ILE A 445 -44.44 12.75 -6.23
N VAL A 446 -43.52 13.34 -5.49
CA VAL A 446 -43.37 13.12 -4.05
C VAL A 446 -44.41 13.98 -3.32
N ARG A 447 -45.22 13.38 -2.45
CA ARG A 447 -46.28 14.02 -1.67
C ARG A 447 -46.27 13.52 -0.22
N GLU A 448 -47.01 14.23 0.65
CA GLU A 448 -47.28 13.81 2.03
C GLU A 448 -46.02 13.45 2.83
N VAL A 449 -44.94 14.20 2.57
CA VAL A 449 -43.69 14.12 3.34
C VAL A 449 -44.01 14.53 4.77
N THR A 450 -43.89 13.57 5.69
CA THR A 450 -44.10 13.73 7.12
C THR A 450 -42.76 13.57 7.80
N LEU A 451 -42.34 14.58 8.56
CA LEU A 451 -41.12 14.59 9.36
C LEU A 451 -41.53 15.08 10.75
N ARG A 452 -41.34 14.27 11.79
CA ARG A 452 -41.68 14.64 13.17
C ARG A 452 -40.61 14.12 14.14
N PRO A 453 -39.96 14.96 14.96
CA PRO A 453 -40.02 16.42 14.96
C PRO A 453 -39.62 17.03 13.60
N ASP A 454 -39.89 18.33 13.42
CA ASP A 454 -39.42 19.05 12.23
C ASP A 454 -37.87 18.98 12.20
N PRO A 455 -37.25 18.76 11.02
CA PRO A 455 -35.80 18.70 10.90
C PRO A 455 -35.18 20.08 11.12
N ALA A 456 -33.95 20.11 11.62
CA ALA A 456 -33.17 21.34 11.72
C ALA A 456 -32.79 21.87 10.33
N GLU A 457 -32.44 20.96 9.42
CA GLU A 457 -31.98 21.27 8.06
C GLU A 457 -32.57 20.27 7.05
N ARG A 458 -32.81 20.74 5.82
CA ARG A 458 -33.27 19.92 4.69
C ARG A 458 -32.72 20.47 3.38
N THR A 459 -32.13 19.60 2.56
CA THR A 459 -31.54 19.99 1.27
C THR A 459 -32.49 19.74 0.09
N GLU A 460 -32.22 20.37 -1.06
CA GLU A 460 -32.93 20.11 -2.31
C GLU A 460 -32.74 18.66 -2.83
N LEU A 461 -31.65 18.00 -2.41
CA LEU A 461 -31.35 16.60 -2.71
C LEU A 461 -32.11 15.61 -1.80
N GLY A 462 -32.93 16.11 -0.87
CA GLY A 462 -33.79 15.30 -0.02
C GLY A 462 -33.13 14.78 1.25
N GLU A 463 -31.91 15.20 1.54
CA GLU A 463 -31.28 14.96 2.83
C GLU A 463 -32.02 15.75 3.93
N VAL A 464 -32.19 15.13 5.09
CA VAL A 464 -32.90 15.68 6.25
C VAL A 464 -32.10 15.41 7.51
N THR A 465 -31.88 16.47 8.30
CA THR A 465 -31.00 16.45 9.46
C THR A 465 -31.74 16.89 10.72
N TRP A 466 -31.67 16.10 11.78
CA TRP A 466 -32.15 16.45 13.12
C TRP A 466 -30.97 16.57 14.08
N LYS A 467 -31.01 17.56 14.98
CA LYS A 467 -30.04 17.72 16.07
C LYS A 467 -30.78 17.47 17.37
N LEU A 468 -30.44 16.39 18.08
CA LEU A 468 -31.14 15.90 19.27
C LEU A 468 -30.24 16.04 20.51
N ASP A 469 -30.69 16.75 21.54
CA ASP A 469 -30.03 16.75 22.84
C ASP A 469 -30.62 15.65 23.73
N LEU A 470 -29.85 14.59 23.99
CA LEU A 470 -30.28 13.41 24.74
C LEU A 470 -29.60 13.34 26.11
N ALA A 471 -30.39 13.56 27.17
CA ALA A 471 -29.94 13.33 28.54
C ALA A 471 -29.67 11.83 28.83
N PRO A 472 -28.86 11.48 29.85
CA PRO A 472 -28.57 10.10 30.21
C PRO A 472 -29.83 9.25 30.41
N GLY A 473 -29.86 8.06 29.79
CA GLY A 473 -30.98 7.13 29.85
C GLY A 473 -32.25 7.61 29.15
N LYS A 474 -32.17 8.60 28.24
CA LYS A 474 -33.32 9.08 27.45
C LYS A 474 -33.21 8.66 25.99
N SER A 475 -34.38 8.49 25.38
CA SER A 475 -34.54 8.22 23.96
C SER A 475 -35.56 9.15 23.33
N THR A 476 -35.38 9.42 22.04
CA THR A 476 -36.29 10.21 21.20
C THR A 476 -36.65 9.40 19.96
N GLU A 477 -37.88 9.56 19.47
CA GLU A 477 -38.35 8.95 18.23
C GLU A 477 -38.52 10.02 17.15
N ILE A 478 -38.13 9.69 15.91
CA ILE A 478 -38.37 10.49 14.71
C ILE A 478 -39.26 9.67 13.76
N ASP A 479 -40.42 10.19 13.39
CA ASP A 479 -41.28 9.63 12.34
C ASP A 479 -40.93 10.29 10.99
N LEU A 480 -40.51 9.48 10.01
CA LEU A 480 -40.21 9.88 8.63
C LEU A 480 -41.16 9.13 7.68
N GLY A 481 -41.99 9.83 6.92
CA GLY A 481 -42.90 9.20 5.94
C GLY A 481 -43.04 10.01 4.65
N PHE A 482 -43.41 9.34 3.57
CA PHE A 482 -43.67 9.95 2.26
C PHE A 482 -44.56 9.08 1.37
N ARG A 483 -45.24 9.71 0.41
CA ARG A 483 -45.94 9.04 -0.69
C ARG A 483 -45.33 9.42 -2.05
N LEU A 484 -45.23 8.44 -2.94
CA LEU A 484 -44.99 8.64 -4.36
C LEU A 484 -46.29 8.42 -5.13
N ASP A 485 -46.69 9.43 -5.91
CA ASP A 485 -47.71 9.31 -6.95
C ASP A 485 -46.99 9.08 -8.29
N ILE A 486 -47.21 7.92 -8.92
CA ILE A 486 -46.49 7.47 -10.12
C ILE A 486 -47.47 7.41 -11.31
N ALA A 487 -47.11 8.07 -12.42
CA ALA A 487 -47.94 8.14 -13.62
C ALA A 487 -48.17 6.76 -14.29
N LYS A 488 -49.26 6.67 -15.06
CA LYS A 488 -49.66 5.43 -15.75
C LYS A 488 -48.58 4.98 -16.74
N GLY A 489 -48.15 3.71 -16.62
CA GLY A 489 -47.18 3.10 -17.54
C GLY A 489 -45.71 3.41 -17.24
N VAL A 490 -45.41 4.07 -16.12
CA VAL A 490 -44.03 4.40 -15.72
C VAL A 490 -43.50 3.36 -14.74
N GLU A 491 -42.40 2.71 -15.12
CA GLU A 491 -41.61 1.87 -14.22
C GLU A 491 -40.64 2.74 -13.41
N MET A 492 -40.51 2.44 -12.13
CA MET A 492 -39.68 3.19 -11.19
C MET A 492 -38.42 2.39 -10.88
N SER A 493 -37.25 2.97 -11.17
CA SER A 493 -35.95 2.45 -10.75
C SER A 493 -35.43 3.18 -9.50
N GLY A 494 -34.56 2.53 -8.72
CA GLY A 494 -33.94 3.14 -7.54
C GLY A 494 -34.80 3.16 -6.27
N TRP A 495 -36.03 2.63 -6.30
CA TRP A 495 -36.76 2.30 -5.07
C TRP A 495 -36.01 1.17 -4.35
N ARG A 496 -35.48 1.47 -3.15
CA ARG A 496 -34.84 0.47 -2.29
C ARG A 496 -35.92 -0.32 -1.56
N ASP A 497 -35.80 -1.64 -1.57
CA ASP A 497 -36.79 -2.52 -0.97
C ASP A 497 -36.74 -2.56 0.56
#